data_AF-X6LB49-F1
#
_entry.id   AF-X6LB49-F1
#
_cell.length_a   1.000
_cell.length_b   1.000
_cell.length_c   1.000
_cell.angle_alpha   90.00
_cell.angle_beta   90.00
_cell.angle_gamma   90.00
#
_symmetry.space_group_name_H-M   'P 1'
#
loop_
_entity.id
_entity.type
_entity.pdbx_description
1 polymer ?
#
loop_
_entity_poly.entity_id
_entity_poly.type
_entity_poly.pdbx_seq_one_letter_code
_entity_poly.pdbx_strand_id
1 'polypeptide(L)'
;ISLFNSYAFLIIQNYILFFGGYNSIEKQFTDCIFIYNIDNNIWYQSDIILPTNLCNCFGILDKNQQYIYILGGFDGIAKSNINIKIKINNIELIPNIPIQKQLSITKSSNPSSFTITLTPSKFSFHNCQCISIPNSNEIIICGSFFTNHCFSFHTSKNLFKY
;
A
#
# COMPACT_ATOMS: atom_id res chain seq x y z
N ILE A 1 17.29 4.88 12.05
CA ILE A 1 15.93 5.30 11.65
C ILE A 1 16.03 5.87 10.24
N SER A 2 15.55 5.13 9.23
CA SER A 2 15.39 5.72 7.90
C SER A 2 14.19 6.67 7.96
N LEU A 3 14.38 7.90 7.48
CA LEU A 3 13.30 8.90 7.40
C LEU A 3 12.52 8.61 6.13
N PHE A 4 11.57 7.69 6.21
CA PHE A 4 10.61 7.47 5.14
C PHE A 4 9.59 8.60 5.16
N ASN A 5 9.55 9.42 4.11
CA ASN A 5 8.50 10.41 3.91
C ASN A 5 7.53 9.91 2.83
N SER A 6 6.31 10.46 2.80
CA SER A 6 5.38 10.25 1.69
C SER A 6 5.00 8.78 1.42
N TYR A 7 5.04 7.90 2.42
CA TYR A 7 4.54 6.54 2.32
C TYR A 7 3.01 6.50 2.53
N ALA A 8 2.35 5.47 2.01
CA ALA A 8 0.99 5.13 2.44
C ALA A 8 1.04 4.18 3.65
N PHE A 9 0.05 4.24 4.52
CA PHE A 9 -0.09 3.28 5.61
C PHE A 9 -1.54 2.88 5.82
N LEU A 10 -1.75 1.71 6.41
CA LEU A 10 -3.06 1.22 6.83
C LEU A 10 -2.90 0.21 7.96
N ILE A 11 -3.96 0.03 8.73
CA ILE A 11 -4.02 -0.94 9.83
C ILE A 11 -4.91 -2.10 9.40
N ILE A 12 -4.41 -3.32 9.57
CA ILE A 12 -5.17 -4.57 9.42
C ILE A 12 -4.97 -5.38 10.69
N GLN A 13 -6.04 -5.61 11.44
CA GLN A 13 -5.98 -6.30 12.74
C GLN A 13 -4.97 -5.62 13.68
N ASN A 14 -3.91 -6.34 14.07
CA ASN A 14 -2.80 -5.91 14.93
C ASN A 14 -1.56 -5.47 14.14
N TYR A 15 -1.65 -5.32 12.82
CA TYR A 15 -0.53 -4.91 11.97
C TYR A 15 -0.73 -3.53 11.36
N ILE A 16 0.32 -2.72 11.38
CA ILE A 16 0.42 -1.50 10.57
C ILE A 16 1.30 -1.81 9.37
N LEU A 17 0.76 -1.64 8.17
CA LEU A 17 1.49 -1.83 6.92
C LEU A 17 1.84 -0.47 6.35
N PHE A 18 3.08 -0.32 5.89
CA PHE A 18 3.64 0.88 5.27
C PHE A 18 4.08 0.53 3.86
N PHE A 19 3.67 1.33 2.88
CA PHE A 19 3.89 1.06 1.46
C PHE A 19 4.70 2.18 0.83
N GLY A 20 5.86 1.82 0.28
CA GLY A 20 6.72 2.70 -0.48
C GLY A 20 7.24 3.90 0.32
N GLY A 21 7.29 5.06 -0.33
CA GLY A 21 7.77 6.31 0.22
C GLY A 21 9.07 6.79 -0.41
N TYR A 22 9.69 7.77 0.25
CA TYR A 22 10.98 8.35 -0.13
C TYR A 22 11.95 8.26 1.03
N ASN A 23 13.08 7.57 0.81
CA ASN A 23 14.19 7.51 1.75
C ASN A 23 15.05 8.78 1.58
N SER A 24 14.97 9.70 2.55
CA SER A 24 15.73 10.95 2.46
C SER A 24 17.24 10.80 2.66
N ILE A 25 17.68 9.68 3.24
CA ILE A 25 19.09 9.37 3.47
C ILE A 25 19.73 8.93 2.16
N GLU A 26 19.13 7.93 1.51
CA GLU A 26 19.59 7.39 0.22
C GLU A 26 19.17 8.28 -0.96
N LYS A 27 18.25 9.22 -0.72
CA LYS A 27 17.63 10.10 -1.72
C LYS A 27 16.92 9.33 -2.83
N GLN A 28 16.26 8.23 -2.47
CA GLN A 28 15.62 7.31 -3.41
C GLN A 28 14.18 7.03 -3.02
N PHE A 29 13.33 6.84 -4.03
CA PHE A 29 12.00 6.27 -3.85
C PHE A 29 12.12 4.77 -3.58
N THR A 30 11.19 4.23 -2.83
CA THR A 30 11.18 2.81 -2.47
C THR A 30 9.86 2.14 -2.84
N ASP A 31 9.96 0.85 -3.15
CA ASP A 31 8.87 -0.10 -3.37
C ASP A 31 8.65 -1.01 -2.16
N CYS A 32 9.42 -0.82 -1.08
CA CYS A 32 9.40 -1.72 0.05
C CYS A 32 8.07 -1.62 0.82
N ILE A 33 7.69 -2.75 1.41
CA ILE A 33 6.56 -2.84 2.33
C ILE A 33 7.10 -3.15 3.72
N PHE A 34 6.95 -2.22 4.65
CA PHE A 34 7.29 -2.44 6.05
C PHE A 34 6.03 -2.80 6.83
N ILE A 35 6.19 -3.67 7.82
CA ILE A 35 5.09 -4.15 8.62
C ILE A 35 5.50 -4.07 10.08
N TYR A 36 4.59 -3.54 10.88
CA TYR A 36 4.75 -3.38 12.31
C TYR A 36 3.66 -4.17 13.03
N ASN A 37 4.05 -5.11 13.87
CA ASN A 37 3.14 -5.83 14.75
C ASN A 37 2.97 -5.05 16.06
N ILE A 38 1.74 -4.62 16.31
CA ILE A 38 1.37 -3.80 17.47
C ILE A 38 1.49 -4.59 18.78
N ASP A 39 1.14 -5.88 18.77
CA ASP A 39 1.05 -6.69 20.00
C ASP A 39 2.42 -6.95 20.63
N ASN A 40 3.45 -7.12 19.81
CA ASN A 40 4.80 -7.45 20.28
C ASN A 40 5.85 -6.37 19.96
N ASN A 41 5.45 -5.24 19.35
CA ASN A 41 6.33 -4.12 19.00
C ASN A 41 7.50 -4.56 18.08
N ILE A 42 7.20 -5.42 17.11
CA ILE A 42 8.19 -5.92 16.15
C ILE A 42 7.97 -5.30 14.78
N TRP A 43 9.04 -4.76 14.22
CA TRP A 43 9.13 -4.38 12.81
C TRP A 43 9.72 -5.51 12.01
N TYR A 44 9.27 -5.66 10.76
CA TYR A 44 9.95 -6.44 9.75
C TYR A 44 9.65 -5.88 8.34
N GLN A 45 10.52 -6.20 7.38
CA GLN A 45 10.33 -5.86 5.98
C GLN A 45 9.74 -7.08 5.26
N SER A 46 8.69 -6.86 4.46
CA SER A 46 8.07 -7.90 3.64
C SER A 46 9.00 -8.34 2.51
N ASP A 47 9.03 -9.65 2.22
CA ASP A 47 9.68 -10.21 1.02
C ASP A 47 8.93 -9.83 -0.27
N ILE A 48 7.65 -9.45 -0.14
CA ILE A 48 6.85 -8.90 -1.22
C ILE A 48 7.06 -7.38 -1.26
N ILE A 49 7.44 -6.88 -2.43
CA ILE A 49 7.62 -5.46 -2.73
C ILE A 49 6.49 -4.97 -3.64
N LEU A 50 6.29 -3.66 -3.68
CA LEU A 50 5.49 -3.00 -4.70
C LEU A 50 6.13 -3.24 -6.08
N PRO A 51 5.34 -3.29 -7.15
CA PRO A 51 5.86 -3.52 -8.51
C PRO A 51 6.59 -2.31 -9.09
N THR A 52 6.52 -1.15 -8.42
CA THR A 52 7.27 0.05 -8.75
C THR A 52 7.53 0.83 -7.46
N ASN A 53 8.60 1.63 -7.47
CA ASN A 53 8.80 2.66 -6.46
C ASN A 53 7.56 3.55 -6.39
N LEU A 54 7.12 3.90 -5.20
CA LEU A 54 5.87 4.66 -5.08
C LEU A 54 5.85 5.52 -3.82
N CYS A 55 5.71 6.83 -4.00
CA CYS A 55 5.44 7.77 -2.89
C CYS A 55 4.18 8.59 -3.17
N ASN A 56 3.69 9.34 -2.17
CA ASN A 56 2.51 10.21 -2.26
C ASN A 56 1.24 9.46 -2.74
N CYS A 57 1.23 8.14 -2.54
CA CYS A 57 0.12 7.26 -2.82
C CYS A 57 -0.79 7.15 -1.59
N PHE A 58 -1.93 6.52 -1.78
CA PHE A 58 -2.88 6.25 -0.71
C PHE A 58 -3.26 4.78 -0.69
N GLY A 59 -3.32 4.19 0.50
CA GLY A 59 -3.74 2.79 0.72
C GLY A 59 -5.07 2.71 1.44
N ILE A 60 -5.97 1.82 0.99
CA ILE A 60 -7.27 1.61 1.63
C ILE A 60 -7.80 0.20 1.48
N LEU A 61 -8.56 -0.25 2.47
CA LEU A 61 -9.23 -1.54 2.45
C LEU A 61 -10.55 -1.48 1.68
N ASP A 62 -10.89 -2.59 1.03
CA ASP A 62 -12.24 -2.83 0.55
C ASP A 62 -13.21 -3.12 1.70
N LYS A 63 -14.51 -3.11 1.40
CA LYS A 63 -15.55 -3.33 2.41
C LYS A 63 -15.42 -4.63 3.21
N ASN A 64 -14.82 -5.66 2.61
CA ASN A 64 -14.67 -6.97 3.22
C ASN A 64 -13.30 -7.14 3.88
N GLN A 65 -12.42 -6.12 3.83
CA GLN A 65 -11.03 -6.19 4.26
C GLN A 65 -10.25 -7.37 3.65
N GLN A 66 -10.62 -7.77 2.43
CA GLN A 66 -9.98 -8.83 1.65
C GLN A 66 -8.92 -8.28 0.70
N TYR A 67 -9.06 -7.00 0.33
CA TYR A 67 -8.17 -6.34 -0.61
C TYR A 67 -7.71 -4.98 -0.08
N ILE A 68 -6.44 -4.70 -0.29
CA ILE A 68 -5.86 -3.36 -0.18
C ILE A 68 -5.82 -2.76 -1.59
N TYR A 69 -6.27 -1.54 -1.71
CA TYR A 69 -6.15 -0.72 -2.90
C TYR A 69 -5.14 0.38 -2.62
N ILE A 70 -4.03 0.39 -3.37
CA ILE A 70 -3.09 1.51 -3.41
C ILE A 70 -3.37 2.31 -4.68
N LEU A 71 -3.73 3.57 -4.49
CA LEU A 71 -4.20 4.46 -5.55
C LEU A 71 -3.22 5.62 -5.73
N GLY A 72 -2.96 5.95 -7.01
CA GLY A 72 -2.14 7.09 -7.38
C GLY A 72 -0.67 6.96 -6.95
N GLY A 73 -0.04 8.11 -6.72
CA GLY A 73 1.36 8.25 -6.31
C GLY A 73 2.28 8.76 -7.42
N PHE A 74 3.57 8.72 -7.13
CA PHE A 74 4.66 9.12 -8.02
C PHE A 74 5.79 8.10 -7.89
N ASP A 75 6.32 7.63 -9.03
CA ASP A 75 7.36 6.58 -9.06
C ASP A 75 8.80 7.11 -9.17
N GLY A 76 8.96 8.43 -9.14
CA GLY A 76 10.23 9.11 -9.36
C GLY A 76 10.43 9.62 -10.79
N ILE A 77 9.61 9.14 -11.74
CA ILE A 77 9.66 9.53 -13.15
C ILE A 77 8.36 10.24 -13.53
N ALA A 78 7.22 9.61 -13.25
CA ALA A 78 5.90 10.07 -13.61
C ALA A 78 4.89 9.83 -12.50
N LYS A 79 3.75 10.50 -12.62
CA LYS A 79 2.60 10.22 -11.74
C LYS A 79 2.08 8.83 -12.07
N SER A 80 1.78 8.04 -11.05
CA SER A 80 1.26 6.69 -11.24
C SER A 80 -0.14 6.76 -11.84
N ASN A 81 -0.31 6.06 -12.96
CA ASN A 81 -1.60 5.75 -13.58
C ASN A 81 -2.01 4.30 -13.27
N ILE A 82 -1.41 3.69 -12.25
CA ILE A 82 -1.62 2.29 -11.90
C ILE A 82 -2.28 2.24 -10.53
N ASN A 83 -3.41 1.55 -10.47
CA ASN A 83 -3.98 1.13 -9.20
C ASN A 83 -3.38 -0.24 -8.86
N ILE A 84 -2.86 -0.36 -7.65
CA ILE A 84 -2.33 -1.63 -7.16
C ILE A 84 -3.41 -2.24 -6.28
N LYS A 85 -3.85 -3.44 -6.62
CA LYS A 85 -4.76 -4.23 -5.81
C LYS A 85 -3.98 -5.37 -5.18
N ILE A 86 -3.94 -5.40 -3.86
CA ILE A 86 -3.25 -6.43 -3.10
C ILE A 86 -4.32 -7.31 -2.44
N LYS A 87 -4.39 -8.58 -2.82
CA LYS A 87 -5.20 -9.58 -2.14
C LYS A 87 -4.51 -10.01 -0.85
N ILE A 88 -5.25 -9.99 0.24
CA ILE A 88 -4.81 -10.51 1.53
C ILE A 88 -5.16 -12.00 1.56
N ASN A 89 -4.15 -12.87 1.52
CA ASN A 89 -4.37 -14.32 1.46
C ASN A 89 -4.47 -14.93 2.85
N ASN A 90 -3.48 -14.66 3.71
CA ASN A 90 -3.48 -15.10 5.08
C ASN A 90 -2.63 -14.17 5.95
N ILE A 91 -3.29 -13.33 6.75
CA ILE A 91 -2.65 -12.35 7.63
C ILE A 91 -1.82 -13.07 8.70
N GLU A 92 -2.24 -14.26 9.13
CA GLU A 92 -1.54 -15.05 10.15
C GLU A 92 -0.15 -15.53 9.71
N LEU A 93 0.15 -15.50 8.41
CA LEU A 93 1.45 -15.88 7.86
C LEU A 93 2.44 -14.72 7.79
N ILE A 94 2.04 -13.51 8.20
CA ILE A 94 2.95 -12.40 8.44
C ILE A 94 4.01 -12.86 9.48
N PRO A 95 5.30 -12.93 9.11
CA PRO A 95 6.32 -13.44 10.01
C PRO A 95 6.52 -12.51 11.21
N ASN A 96 6.40 -13.05 12.42
CA ASN A 96 6.68 -12.35 13.69
C ASN A 96 8.18 -12.25 14.02
N ILE A 97 9.06 -12.23 13.02
CA ILE A 97 10.50 -12.38 13.26
C ILE A 97 11.14 -11.01 13.53
N PRO A 98 11.82 -10.81 14.68
CA PRO A 98 12.54 -9.57 14.96
C PRO A 98 13.72 -9.35 14.01
N ILE A 99 13.86 -8.11 13.50
CA ILE A 99 14.98 -7.66 12.63
C ILE A 99 16.37 -7.94 13.25
N GLN A 100 16.51 -8.10 14.57
CA GLN A 100 17.81 -8.26 15.22
C GLN A 100 18.44 -9.67 15.14
N LYS A 101 17.83 -10.65 14.46
CA LYS A 101 18.35 -12.03 14.40
C LYS A 101 18.69 -12.54 12.99
N GLN A 102 19.13 -11.65 12.10
CA GLN A 102 19.42 -12.00 10.70
C GLN A 102 20.93 -11.98 10.41
N LEU A 103 21.63 -13.08 10.74
CA LEU A 103 22.95 -13.41 10.17
C LEU A 103 22.95 -14.72 9.36
N SER A 104 21.78 -15.30 9.09
CA SER A 104 21.63 -16.36 8.09
C SER A 104 20.18 -16.40 7.61
N ILE A 105 19.92 -15.80 6.45
CA ILE A 105 18.59 -15.80 5.82
C ILE A 105 18.35 -17.18 5.23
N THR A 106 17.66 -18.06 5.95
CA THR A 106 16.96 -19.17 5.29
C THR A 106 15.65 -18.62 4.76
N LYS A 107 15.48 -18.63 3.43
CA LYS A 107 14.21 -18.34 2.76
C LYS A 107 13.13 -19.25 3.36
N SER A 108 12.18 -18.65 4.09
CA SER A 108 10.98 -19.36 4.54
C SER A 108 10.03 -19.43 3.35
N SER A 109 9.82 -20.64 2.83
CA SER A 109 8.88 -20.93 1.73
C SER A 109 7.42 -20.90 2.20
N ASN A 110 7.02 -19.86 2.92
CA ASN A 110 5.60 -19.65 3.21
C ASN A 110 4.91 -19.09 1.96
N PRO A 111 3.71 -19.56 1.61
CA PRO A 111 2.93 -18.92 0.56
C PRO A 111 2.75 -17.44 0.93
N SER A 112 3.04 -16.56 -0.04
CA SER A 112 3.11 -15.12 0.18
C SER A 112 1.80 -14.62 0.80
N SER A 113 1.88 -13.96 1.98
CA SER A 113 0.71 -13.45 2.71
C SER A 113 -0.17 -12.51 1.87
N PHE A 114 0.41 -11.97 0.80
CA PHE A 114 -0.23 -11.08 -0.15
C PHE A 114 -0.06 -11.57 -1.61
N THR A 115 -0.98 -11.17 -2.49
CA THR A 115 -0.84 -11.28 -3.95
C THR A 115 -1.14 -9.95 -4.60
N ILE A 116 -0.25 -9.47 -5.47
CA ILE A 116 -0.37 -8.15 -6.11
C ILE A 116 -0.95 -8.29 -7.52
N THR A 117 -1.90 -7.42 -7.87
CA THR A 117 -2.46 -7.26 -9.20
C THR A 117 -2.41 -5.79 -9.60
N LEU A 118 -1.98 -5.51 -10.83
CA LEU A 118 -1.95 -4.16 -11.39
C LEU A 118 -3.15 -3.93 -12.28
N THR A 119 -3.83 -2.80 -12.08
CA THR A 119 -4.89 -2.36 -12.98
C THR A 119 -4.59 -0.96 -13.50
N PRO A 120 -4.55 -0.76 -14.83
CA PRO A 120 -4.43 0.56 -15.41
C PRO A 120 -5.59 1.46 -14.97
N SER A 121 -5.27 2.71 -14.65
CA SER A 121 -6.21 3.75 -14.29
C SER A 121 -6.12 4.89 -15.31
N LYS A 122 -7.29 5.41 -15.70
CA LYS A 122 -7.36 6.64 -16.52
C LYS A 122 -7.09 7.89 -15.67
N PHE A 123 -7.13 7.77 -14.35
CA PHE A 123 -6.94 8.86 -13.41
C PHE A 123 -5.65 8.66 -12.63
N SER A 124 -4.85 9.73 -12.56
CA SER A 124 -3.67 9.81 -11.72
C SER A 124 -3.98 10.67 -10.51
N PHE A 125 -3.83 10.11 -9.31
CA PHE A 125 -3.99 10.84 -8.07
C PHE A 125 -2.63 11.04 -7.41
N HIS A 126 -2.41 12.21 -6.83
CA HIS A 126 -1.18 12.52 -6.13
C HIS A 126 -1.53 13.33 -4.89
N ASN A 127 -1.23 12.83 -3.70
CA ASN A 127 -1.69 13.42 -2.43
C ASN A 127 -3.21 13.63 -2.40
N CYS A 128 -3.98 12.67 -2.91
CA CYS A 128 -5.44 12.68 -2.74
C CYS A 128 -5.83 12.22 -1.34
N GLN A 129 -7.03 12.59 -0.92
CA GLN A 129 -7.67 11.96 0.25
C GLN A 129 -8.75 11.01 -0.24
N CYS A 130 -8.89 9.87 0.44
CA CYS A 130 -9.94 8.92 0.11
C CYS A 130 -10.56 8.31 1.36
N ILE A 131 -11.78 7.82 1.19
CA ILE A 131 -12.54 7.12 2.22
C ILE A 131 -13.37 6.01 1.59
N SER A 132 -13.36 4.85 2.24
CA SER A 132 -14.19 3.70 1.86
C SER A 132 -15.56 3.89 2.47
N ILE A 133 -16.62 3.75 1.69
CA ILE A 133 -17.99 3.85 2.20
C ILE A 133 -18.33 2.52 2.89
N PRO A 134 -18.73 2.53 4.18
CA PRO A 134 -19.13 1.32 4.89
C PRO A 134 -20.22 0.55 4.15
N ASN A 135 -20.07 -0.78 4.09
CA ASN A 135 -21.00 -1.69 3.40
C ASN A 135 -21.22 -1.40 1.90
N SER A 136 -20.32 -0.64 1.27
CA SER A 136 -20.39 -0.29 -0.16
C SER A 136 -19.12 -0.72 -0.89
N ASN A 137 -19.22 -0.92 -2.20
CA ASN A 137 -18.04 -1.15 -3.04
C ASN A 137 -17.38 0.16 -3.49
N GLU A 138 -17.80 1.31 -2.96
CA GLU A 138 -17.35 2.62 -3.39
C GLU A 138 -16.28 3.19 -2.45
N ILE A 139 -15.22 3.71 -3.05
CA ILE A 139 -14.21 4.55 -2.41
C ILE A 139 -14.38 5.96 -2.96
N ILE A 140 -14.66 6.93 -2.10
CA ILE A 140 -14.68 8.34 -2.48
C ILE A 140 -13.27 8.86 -2.44
N ILE A 141 -12.84 9.51 -3.52
CA ILE A 141 -11.51 10.11 -3.69
C ILE A 141 -11.75 11.58 -3.97
N CYS A 142 -11.22 12.46 -3.14
CA CYS A 142 -11.41 13.89 -3.26
C CYS A 142 -10.08 14.62 -3.27
N GLY A 143 -9.96 15.52 -4.24
CA GLY A 143 -8.77 16.33 -4.41
C GLY A 143 -7.56 15.52 -4.88
N SER A 144 -6.52 16.26 -5.20
CA SER A 144 -5.20 15.83 -5.61
C SER A 144 -4.40 17.10 -5.84
N PHE A 145 -3.09 17.01 -5.97
CA PHE A 145 -2.27 18.17 -6.34
C PHE A 145 -2.69 18.82 -7.68
N PHE A 146 -3.37 18.06 -8.56
CA PHE A 146 -3.71 18.48 -9.92
C PHE A 146 -5.21 18.65 -10.19
N THR A 147 -6.08 18.41 -9.21
CA THR A 147 -7.53 18.53 -9.39
C THR A 147 -8.23 18.80 -8.07
N ASN A 148 -9.29 19.61 -8.11
CA ASN A 148 -10.20 19.84 -6.99
C ASN A 148 -11.50 19.02 -7.12
N HIS A 149 -11.57 18.10 -8.06
CA HIS A 149 -12.71 17.22 -8.27
C HIS A 149 -12.72 16.06 -7.27
N CYS A 150 -13.91 15.49 -7.07
CA CYS A 150 -14.11 14.23 -6.37
C CYS A 150 -14.55 13.15 -7.35
N PHE A 151 -14.23 11.91 -7.03
CA PHE A 151 -14.54 10.72 -7.82
C PHE A 151 -15.02 9.62 -6.88
N SER A 152 -15.87 8.74 -7.41
CA SER A 152 -16.22 7.47 -6.78
C SER A 152 -15.51 6.34 -7.51
N PHE A 153 -14.79 5.49 -6.80
CA PHE A 153 -14.12 4.32 -7.35
C PHE A 153 -14.81 3.03 -6.87
N HIS A 154 -15.40 2.30 -7.81
CA HIS A 154 -16.10 1.06 -7.53
C HIS A 154 -15.13 -0.13 -7.55
N THR A 155 -14.75 -0.63 -6.38
CA THR A 155 -13.70 -1.64 -6.15
C THR A 155 -13.88 -2.94 -6.92
N SER A 156 -15.11 -3.48 -6.99
CA SER A 156 -15.38 -4.75 -7.68
C SER A 156 -15.44 -4.61 -9.20
N LYS A 157 -15.78 -3.43 -9.72
CA LYS A 157 -15.83 -3.13 -11.15
C LYS A 157 -14.49 -2.58 -11.65
N ASN A 158 -13.65 -2.10 -10.74
CA ASN A 158 -12.42 -1.38 -11.03
C ASN A 158 -12.69 -0.17 -11.98
N LEU A 159 -13.74 0.59 -11.68
CA LEU A 159 -14.19 1.73 -12.49
C LEU A 159 -14.33 2.98 -11.64
N PHE A 160 -13.93 4.11 -12.22
CA PHE A 160 -14.15 5.43 -11.67
C PHE A 160 -15.43 6.04 -12.24
N LYS A 161 -16.14 6.79 -11.40
CA LYS A 161 -17.28 7.63 -11.73
C LYS A 161 -17.03 9.04 -11.22
N TYR A 162 -17.38 10.03 -12.03
CA TYR A 162 -17.41 11.45 -11.65
C TYR A 162 -18.71 11.76 -10.90
#